data_AF-A0A953QF24-F1
#
_entry.id   AF-A0A953QF24-F1
#
_cell.length_a   1.000
_cell.length_b   1.000
_cell.length_c   1.000
_cell.angle_alpha   90.00
_cell.angle_beta   90.00
_cell.angle_gamma   90.00
#
_symmetry.space_group_name_H-M   'P 1'
#
loop_
_entity.id
_entity.type
_entity.pdbx_description
1 polymer ?
#
loop_
_entity_poly.entity_id
_entity_poly.type
_entity_poly.pdbx_seq_one_letter_code
_entity_poly.pdbx_strand_id
1 'polypeptide(L)'
;NTGTIRQAPLLMVSPGQVNFQVPSGTAAGEAVVNLSRGSQTIATGYLRVGSVAPALFSANGNGQGVALGTATMATSGTTIPLETFDSTQQAWVPAPIDLGADSIVTLTLYATGVRGRSSLDNVKLTIGGTPVAVTFAGPLGQLAGVDEIDAGPLPHSLSGRGPVPVVLTVDGKVSNSLTAQFK
;
A
#
# COMPACT_ATOMS: atom_id res chain seq x y z
N ASN A 1 -23.20 16.22 -1.44
CA ASN A 1 -23.74 15.71 -0.17
C ASN A 1 -25.02 14.92 -0.39
N THR A 2 -24.95 13.59 -0.52
CA THR A 2 -26.16 12.77 -0.72
C THR A 2 -26.88 12.40 0.57
N GLY A 3 -26.49 12.92 1.74
CA GLY A 3 -27.16 12.70 3.03
C GLY A 3 -27.26 11.23 3.48
N THR A 4 -26.67 10.30 2.72
CA THR A 4 -26.82 8.86 2.92
C THR A 4 -25.82 8.39 3.97
N ILE A 5 -26.33 7.82 5.07
CA ILE A 5 -25.50 7.21 6.12
C ILE A 5 -25.14 5.79 5.68
N ARG A 6 -23.86 5.41 5.85
CA ARG A 6 -23.37 4.05 5.59
C ARG A 6 -22.60 3.54 6.81
N GLN A 7 -22.82 2.29 7.18
CA GLN A 7 -22.06 1.65 8.26
C GLN A 7 -20.65 1.31 7.77
N ALA A 8 -19.64 1.76 8.50
CA ALA A 8 -18.24 1.51 8.20
C ALA A 8 -17.74 0.25 8.91
N PRO A 9 -17.17 -0.74 8.19
CA PRO A 9 -16.51 -1.87 8.83
C PRO A 9 -15.35 -1.38 9.71
N LEU A 10 -15.34 -1.79 10.98
CA LEU A 10 -14.21 -1.57 11.88
C LEU A 10 -13.18 -2.67 11.64
N LEU A 11 -11.95 -2.26 11.38
CA LEU A 11 -10.81 -3.15 11.15
C LEU A 11 -10.01 -3.36 12.43
N MET A 12 -9.95 -2.34 13.29
CA MET A 12 -9.29 -2.39 14.59
C MET A 12 -9.88 -1.34 15.53
N VAL A 13 -9.95 -1.68 16.83
CA VAL A 13 -10.27 -0.74 17.91
C VAL A 13 -9.25 -0.93 19.03
N SER A 14 -8.55 0.12 19.40
CA SER A 14 -7.59 0.14 20.51
C SER A 14 -7.69 1.46 21.29
N PRO A 15 -7.07 1.58 22.48
CA PRO A 15 -7.07 2.85 23.22
C PRO A 15 -6.50 3.99 22.36
N GLY A 16 -7.34 4.99 22.06
CA GLY A 16 -6.96 6.16 21.27
C GLY A 16 -6.97 5.99 19.75
N GLN A 17 -7.30 4.81 19.21
CA GLN A 17 -7.30 4.57 17.76
C GLN A 17 -8.43 3.65 17.30
N VAL A 18 -9.02 4.00 16.16
CA VAL A 18 -9.95 3.15 15.41
C VAL A 18 -9.53 3.15 13.95
N ASN A 19 -9.35 1.96 13.38
CA ASN A 19 -9.17 1.79 11.94
C ASN A 19 -10.49 1.28 11.36
N PHE A 20 -10.93 1.87 10.26
CA PHE A 20 -12.18 1.50 9.59
C PHE A 20 -12.01 1.57 8.07
N GLN A 21 -12.86 0.84 7.35
CA GLN A 21 -12.94 0.93 5.91
C GLN A 21 -14.03 1.93 5.51
N VAL A 22 -13.70 2.89 4.63
CA VAL A 22 -14.72 3.72 3.97
C VAL A 22 -15.61 2.80 3.12
N PRO A 23 -16.93 2.75 3.35
CA PRO A 23 -17.82 1.84 2.64
C PRO A 23 -17.82 2.06 1.13
N SER A 24 -17.99 0.98 0.37
CA SER A 24 -18.24 1.07 -1.06
C SER A 24 -19.51 1.88 -1.35
N GLY A 25 -19.50 2.62 -2.46
CA GLY A 25 -20.60 3.52 -2.83
C GLY A 25 -20.69 4.81 -2.01
N THR A 26 -19.71 5.10 -1.14
CA THR A 26 -19.58 6.43 -0.53
C THR A 26 -19.25 7.45 -1.62
N ALA A 27 -20.04 8.52 -1.73
CA ALA A 27 -19.86 9.53 -2.76
C ALA A 27 -18.55 10.30 -2.55
N ALA A 28 -17.91 10.70 -3.64
CA ALA A 28 -16.74 11.58 -3.59
C ALA A 28 -17.13 12.96 -3.05
N GLY A 29 -16.20 13.57 -2.30
CA GLY A 29 -16.41 14.86 -1.63
C GLY A 29 -16.12 14.80 -0.14
N GLU A 30 -16.55 15.83 0.58
CA GLU A 30 -16.46 15.85 2.04
C GLU A 30 -17.45 14.86 2.65
N ALA A 31 -16.98 14.09 3.62
CA ALA A 31 -17.77 13.13 4.38
C ALA A 31 -17.55 13.34 5.88
N VAL A 32 -18.62 13.16 6.64
CA VAL A 32 -18.60 13.17 8.09
C VAL A 32 -18.55 11.73 8.57
N VAL A 33 -17.63 11.43 9.49
CA VAL A 33 -17.51 10.15 10.16
C VAL A 33 -17.99 10.32 11.59
N ASN A 34 -19.05 9.60 11.95
CA ASN A 34 -19.53 9.56 13.33
C ASN A 34 -19.14 8.22 13.94
N LEU A 35 -18.39 8.27 15.03
CA LEU A 35 -18.11 7.12 15.87
C LEU A 35 -19.16 7.08 16.99
N SER A 36 -19.92 5.99 17.06
CA SER A 36 -21.00 5.84 18.03
C SER A 36 -20.76 4.66 18.96
N ARG A 37 -21.17 4.80 20.22
CA ARG A 37 -21.31 3.72 21.19
C ARG A 37 -22.81 3.56 21.50
N GLY A 38 -23.43 2.53 20.91
CA GLY A 38 -24.89 2.42 20.91
C GLY A 38 -25.53 3.55 20.11
N SER A 39 -26.51 4.23 20.70
CA SER A 39 -27.19 5.39 20.08
C SER A 39 -26.43 6.71 20.24
N GLN A 40 -25.39 6.76 21.10
CA GLN A 40 -24.65 7.98 21.37
C GLN A 40 -23.45 8.12 20.42
N THR A 41 -23.38 9.23 19.68
CA THR A 41 -22.15 9.63 18.99
C THR A 41 -21.13 10.09 20.02
N ILE A 42 -19.97 9.43 20.06
CA ILE A 42 -18.89 9.69 21.01
C ILE A 42 -17.73 10.46 20.38
N ALA A 43 -17.62 10.47 19.05
CA ALA A 43 -16.68 11.32 18.32
C ALA A 43 -17.19 11.59 16.90
N THR A 44 -16.81 12.74 16.35
CA THR A 44 -17.08 13.11 14.96
C THR A 44 -15.76 13.53 14.31
N GLY A 45 -15.48 12.96 13.15
CA GLY A 45 -14.37 13.32 12.28
C GLY A 45 -14.86 13.73 10.90
N TYR A 46 -13.98 14.35 10.14
CA TYR A 46 -14.22 14.75 8.76
C TYR A 46 -13.14 14.14 7.89
N LEU A 47 -13.51 13.66 6.72
CA LEU A 47 -12.56 13.19 5.72
C LEU A 47 -13.02 13.58 4.33
N ARG A 48 -12.08 13.58 3.39
CA ARG A 48 -12.37 13.75 1.97
C ARG A 48 -12.34 12.40 1.27
N VAL A 49 -13.46 12.00 0.69
CA VAL A 49 -13.57 10.80 -0.14
C VAL A 49 -13.16 11.17 -1.57
N GLY A 50 -12.13 10.50 -2.08
CA GLY A 50 -11.74 10.54 -3.49
C GLY A 50 -12.15 9.27 -4.22
N SER A 51 -12.11 9.30 -5.56
CA SER A 51 -12.14 8.08 -6.38
C SER A 51 -10.99 7.14 -6.02
N VAL A 52 -9.79 7.72 -5.84
CA VAL A 52 -8.59 7.06 -5.33
C VAL A 52 -7.92 7.89 -4.24
N ALA A 53 -7.21 7.23 -3.34
CA ALA A 53 -6.38 7.83 -2.30
C ALA A 53 -5.24 6.85 -1.96
N PRO A 54 -4.26 6.69 -2.86
CA PRO A 54 -3.28 5.62 -2.74
C PRO A 54 -2.37 5.83 -1.53
N ALA A 55 -2.13 4.75 -0.78
CA ALA A 55 -1.03 4.66 0.18
C ALA A 55 -0.48 3.24 0.16
N LEU A 56 0.84 3.11 0.29
CA LEU A 56 1.53 1.83 0.48
C LEU A 56 1.58 1.50 1.96
N PHE A 57 1.37 0.22 2.30
CA PHE A 57 1.57 -0.28 3.66
C PHE A 57 3.06 -0.42 3.94
N SER A 58 3.49 0.09 5.10
CA SER A 58 4.85 -0.12 5.62
C SER A 58 4.88 -1.30 6.57
N ALA A 59 5.99 -2.04 6.65
CA ALA A 59 6.10 -3.18 7.56
C ALA A 59 5.94 -2.80 9.04
N ASN A 60 6.32 -1.58 9.42
CA ASN A 60 6.14 -1.07 10.79
C ASN A 60 4.74 -0.47 11.06
N GLY A 61 3.82 -0.53 10.08
CA GLY A 61 2.44 -0.04 10.25
C GLY A 61 2.27 1.48 10.45
N ASN A 62 3.33 2.27 10.28
CA ASN A 62 3.33 3.72 10.52
C ASN A 62 3.34 4.57 9.21
N GLY A 63 3.29 3.92 8.05
CA GLY A 63 3.34 4.56 6.74
C GLY A 63 4.74 5.05 6.33
N GLN A 64 5.79 4.61 7.03
CA GLN A 64 7.18 5.01 6.82
C GLN A 64 8.14 3.82 6.83
N GLY A 65 9.35 4.01 6.29
CA GLY A 65 10.39 2.97 6.27
C GLY A 65 10.16 1.94 5.16
N VAL A 66 10.40 0.66 5.44
CA VAL A 66 10.31 -0.43 4.46
C VAL A 66 8.88 -0.69 4.01
N ALA A 67 8.70 -0.86 2.69
CA ALA A 67 7.43 -1.27 2.11
C ALA A 67 7.08 -2.70 2.51
N LEU A 68 5.81 -2.95 2.85
CA LEU A 68 5.32 -4.29 3.11
C LEU A 68 4.96 -4.97 1.79
N GLY A 69 5.55 -6.14 1.56
CA GLY A 69 5.36 -6.88 0.32
C GLY A 69 6.37 -8.01 0.17
N THR A 70 6.47 -8.54 -1.05
CA THR A 70 7.40 -9.61 -1.38
C THR A 70 8.09 -9.39 -2.72
N ALA A 71 9.28 -9.96 -2.87
CA ALA A 71 9.94 -10.14 -4.16
C ALA A 71 9.96 -11.62 -4.53
N THR A 72 9.60 -11.94 -5.78
CA THR A 72 9.52 -13.31 -6.27
C THR A 72 10.48 -13.51 -7.44
N MET A 73 11.39 -14.47 -7.30
CA MET A 73 12.27 -14.91 -8.38
C MET A 73 11.51 -15.89 -9.28
N ALA A 74 11.22 -15.50 -10.52
CA ALA A 74 10.39 -16.29 -11.43
C ALA A 74 11.05 -17.61 -11.84
N THR A 75 12.39 -17.68 -11.88
CA THR A 75 13.14 -18.88 -12.26
C THR A 75 13.04 -19.99 -11.21
N SER A 76 13.11 -19.63 -9.93
CA SER A 76 13.06 -20.58 -8.81
C SER A 76 11.69 -20.67 -8.13
N GLY A 77 10.79 -19.72 -8.40
CA GLY A 77 9.54 -19.53 -7.65
C GLY A 77 9.75 -19.05 -6.21
N THR A 78 11.00 -18.77 -5.81
CA THR A 78 11.32 -18.35 -4.44
C THR A 78 10.75 -16.96 -4.19
N THR A 79 9.97 -16.83 -3.14
CA THR A 79 9.38 -15.57 -2.67
C THR A 79 10.04 -15.18 -1.36
N ILE A 80 10.50 -13.94 -1.25
CA ILE A 80 11.10 -13.38 -0.05
C ILE A 80 10.37 -12.09 0.38
N PRO A 81 10.23 -11.81 1.69
CA PRO A 81 9.71 -10.54 2.16
C PRO A 81 10.68 -9.39 1.82
N LEU A 82 10.14 -8.17 1.72
CA LEU A 82 10.94 -6.95 1.52
C LEU A 82 11.57 -6.44 2.81
N GLU A 83 11.17 -7.00 3.93
CA GLU A 83 11.55 -6.64 5.28
C GLU A 83 12.20 -7.78 6.05
N THR A 84 12.99 -7.43 7.05
CA THR A 84 13.50 -8.34 8.07
C THR A 84 13.44 -7.66 9.44
N PHE A 85 13.26 -8.44 10.51
CA PHE A 85 13.17 -7.88 11.86
C PHE A 85 14.56 -7.70 12.45
N ASP A 86 14.91 -6.45 12.78
CA ASP A 86 16.12 -6.12 13.51
C ASP A 86 15.81 -6.11 15.01
N SER A 87 16.34 -7.08 15.75
CA SER A 87 16.14 -7.22 17.19
C SER A 87 16.86 -6.16 18.03
N THR A 88 17.88 -5.51 17.48
CA THR A 88 18.57 -4.40 18.16
C THR A 88 17.73 -3.13 18.06
N GLN A 89 17.15 -2.87 16.90
CA GLN A 89 16.29 -1.71 16.66
C GLN A 89 14.83 -1.93 17.08
N GLN A 90 14.44 -3.19 17.35
CA GLN A 90 13.05 -3.58 17.61
C GLN A 90 12.10 -3.11 16.50
N ALA A 91 12.54 -3.21 15.25
CA ALA A 91 11.83 -2.68 14.08
C ALA A 91 12.05 -3.55 12.83
N TRP A 92 11.09 -3.49 11.91
CA TRP A 92 11.25 -4.03 10.57
C TRP A 92 12.10 -3.08 9.73
N VAL A 93 13.20 -3.61 9.19
CA VAL A 93 14.15 -2.90 8.33
C VAL A 93 14.16 -3.51 6.92
N PRO A 94 14.61 -2.79 5.89
CA PRO A 94 14.69 -3.33 4.53
C PRO A 94 15.54 -4.61 4.46
N ALA A 95 15.02 -5.64 3.82
CA ALA A 95 15.75 -6.82 3.42
C ALA A 95 16.34 -6.61 2.01
N PRO A 96 17.63 -6.94 1.77
CA PRO A 96 18.23 -6.77 0.45
C PRO A 96 17.67 -7.75 -0.59
N ILE A 97 17.12 -7.21 -1.67
CA ILE A 97 16.69 -7.94 -2.86
C ILE A 97 17.89 -8.14 -3.78
N ASP A 98 18.13 -9.39 -4.15
CA ASP A 98 19.11 -9.76 -5.17
C ASP A 98 18.41 -9.91 -6.51
N LEU A 99 18.89 -9.21 -7.55
CA LEU A 99 18.35 -9.37 -8.90
C LEU A 99 19.14 -10.40 -9.71
N GLY A 100 20.34 -10.78 -9.27
CA GLY A 100 21.27 -11.60 -10.07
C GLY A 100 21.56 -10.98 -11.46
N ALA A 101 22.30 -11.68 -12.30
CA ALA A 101 22.57 -11.22 -13.68
C ALA A 101 21.43 -11.58 -14.67
N ASP A 102 20.77 -12.73 -14.45
CA ASP A 102 19.79 -13.32 -15.37
C ASP A 102 18.45 -13.66 -14.70
N SER A 103 18.19 -13.15 -13.48
CA SER A 103 16.94 -13.47 -12.79
C SER A 103 15.83 -12.51 -13.19
N ILE A 104 14.65 -13.07 -13.43
CA ILE A 104 13.42 -12.29 -13.54
C ILE A 104 12.86 -12.19 -12.13
N VAL A 105 12.92 -11.00 -11.53
CA VAL A 105 12.33 -10.72 -10.22
C VAL A 105 11.10 -9.84 -10.40
N THR A 106 9.97 -10.25 -9.80
CA THR A 106 8.76 -9.44 -9.70
C THR A 106 8.54 -9.02 -8.25
N LEU A 107 7.71 -7.99 -8.07
CA LEU A 107 7.41 -7.38 -6.79
C LEU A 107 5.90 -7.43 -6.57
N THR A 108 5.48 -7.80 -5.38
CA THR A 108 4.11 -7.63 -4.89
C THR A 108 4.14 -6.68 -3.70
N LEU A 109 3.37 -5.60 -3.76
CA LEU A 109 3.25 -4.59 -2.71
C LEU A 109 1.81 -4.53 -2.19
N TYR A 110 1.66 -4.28 -0.88
CA TYR A 110 0.36 -4.02 -0.31
C TYR A 110 0.07 -2.52 -0.21
N ALA A 111 -1.13 -2.13 -0.61
CA ALA A 111 -1.57 -0.75 -0.71
C ALA A 111 -3.02 -0.59 -0.22
N THR A 112 -3.52 0.63 -0.25
CA THR A 112 -4.94 0.95 -0.06
C THR A 112 -5.35 2.09 -0.99
N GLY A 113 -6.66 2.24 -1.20
CA GLY A 113 -7.23 3.36 -1.95
C GLY A 113 -6.96 3.32 -3.47
N VAL A 114 -6.70 2.15 -4.04
CA VAL A 114 -6.36 1.96 -5.46
C VAL A 114 -7.55 1.47 -6.31
N ARG A 115 -8.52 0.79 -5.70
CA ARG A 115 -9.64 0.13 -6.41
C ARG A 115 -10.46 1.03 -7.33
N GLY A 116 -10.59 2.32 -7.01
CA GLY A 116 -11.37 3.28 -7.80
C GLY A 116 -10.61 3.94 -8.95
N ARG A 117 -9.44 3.39 -9.33
CA ARG A 117 -8.64 3.87 -10.46
C ARG A 117 -9.42 3.85 -11.76
N SER A 118 -9.10 4.80 -12.65
CA SER A 118 -9.72 4.88 -13.97
C SER A 118 -9.27 3.77 -14.95
N SER A 119 -8.00 3.36 -14.87
CA SER A 119 -7.44 2.25 -15.64
C SER A 119 -6.17 1.71 -14.97
N LEU A 120 -5.70 0.52 -15.36
CA LEU A 120 -4.40 0.03 -14.91
C LEU A 120 -3.25 0.91 -15.43
N ASP A 121 -3.38 1.46 -16.64
CA ASP A 121 -2.36 2.36 -17.22
C ASP A 121 -2.12 3.61 -16.37
N ASN A 122 -3.11 4.04 -15.57
CA ASN A 122 -2.97 5.17 -14.68
C ASN A 122 -2.42 4.81 -13.29
N VAL A 123 -1.98 3.55 -13.09
CA VAL A 123 -1.21 3.09 -11.93
C VAL A 123 0.26 3.03 -12.33
N LYS A 124 1.07 3.92 -11.76
CA LYS A 124 2.50 4.02 -12.03
C LYS A 124 3.30 3.74 -10.77
N LEU A 125 4.27 2.82 -10.87
CA LEU A 125 5.22 2.54 -9.81
C LEU A 125 6.60 3.08 -10.20
N THR A 126 7.27 3.74 -9.26
CA THR A 126 8.68 4.09 -9.40
C THR A 126 9.46 3.55 -8.21
N ILE A 127 10.66 3.03 -8.48
CA ILE A 127 11.58 2.49 -7.48
C ILE A 127 12.94 3.16 -7.71
N GLY A 128 13.44 3.92 -6.74
CA GLY A 128 14.65 4.72 -6.90
C GLY A 128 14.59 5.72 -8.06
N GLY A 129 13.38 6.17 -8.42
CA GLY A 129 13.11 7.01 -9.60
C GLY A 129 13.01 6.23 -10.92
N THR A 130 13.31 4.94 -10.94
CA THR A 130 13.17 4.08 -12.12
C THR A 130 11.72 3.60 -12.26
N PRO A 131 11.05 3.81 -13.40
CA PRO A 131 9.72 3.25 -13.64
C PRO A 131 9.74 1.73 -13.66
N VAL A 132 8.77 1.11 -13.01
CA VAL A 132 8.53 -0.34 -13.05
C VAL A 132 7.12 -0.59 -13.55
N ALA A 133 6.96 -1.51 -14.50
CA ALA A 133 5.65 -1.84 -15.06
C ALA A 133 4.76 -2.46 -13.99
N VAL A 134 3.55 -1.93 -13.84
CA VAL A 134 2.52 -2.48 -12.96
C VAL A 134 1.68 -3.45 -13.77
N THR A 135 1.63 -4.71 -13.34
CA THR A 135 0.92 -5.80 -14.02
C THR A 135 -0.43 -6.09 -13.39
N PHE A 136 -0.60 -5.76 -12.11
CA PHE A 136 -1.86 -5.87 -11.40
C PHE A 136 -2.02 -4.75 -10.38
N ALA A 137 -3.26 -4.29 -10.21
CA ALA A 137 -3.64 -3.40 -9.13
C ALA A 137 -5.08 -3.72 -8.74
N GLY A 138 -5.37 -4.07 -7.50
CA GLY A 138 -6.72 -4.48 -7.15
C GLY A 138 -6.89 -5.01 -5.74
N PRO A 139 -8.10 -5.47 -5.38
CA PRO A 139 -8.34 -6.08 -4.08
C PRO A 139 -7.42 -7.28 -3.82
N LEU A 140 -6.81 -7.32 -2.63
CA LEU A 140 -6.15 -8.54 -2.13
C LEU A 140 -7.21 -9.48 -1.51
N GLY A 141 -7.71 -10.41 -2.32
CA GLY A 141 -8.73 -11.37 -1.89
C GLY A 141 -9.97 -10.69 -1.26
N GLN A 142 -10.33 -11.12 -0.06
CA GLN A 142 -11.46 -10.56 0.72
C GLN A 142 -11.00 -9.62 1.84
N LEU A 143 -9.73 -9.21 1.85
CA LEU A 143 -9.21 -8.31 2.89
C LEU A 143 -9.75 -6.89 2.69
N ALA A 144 -10.59 -6.47 3.64
CA ALA A 144 -11.20 -5.16 3.67
C ALA A 144 -10.14 -4.06 3.69
N GLY A 145 -10.23 -3.13 2.73
CA GLY A 145 -9.33 -1.97 2.65
C GLY A 145 -7.91 -2.27 2.15
N VAL A 146 -7.57 -3.52 1.84
CA VAL A 146 -6.23 -3.88 1.36
C VAL A 146 -6.25 -4.13 -0.15
N ASP A 147 -5.36 -3.47 -0.85
CA ASP A 147 -5.08 -3.62 -2.27
C ASP A 147 -3.72 -4.28 -2.46
N GLU A 148 -3.58 -5.03 -3.55
CA GLU A 148 -2.35 -5.65 -4.02
C GLU A 148 -1.91 -4.95 -5.30
N ILE A 149 -0.59 -4.72 -5.41
CA ILE A 149 0.07 -4.15 -6.58
C ILE A 149 1.17 -5.12 -7.00
N ASP A 150 1.01 -5.76 -8.15
CA ASP A 150 2.07 -6.54 -8.77
C ASP A 150 2.80 -5.70 -9.79
N ALA A 151 4.12 -5.76 -9.76
CA ALA A 151 4.97 -5.02 -10.66
C ALA A 151 6.21 -5.81 -11.05
N GLY A 152 6.69 -5.58 -12.26
CA GLY A 152 7.92 -6.16 -12.77
C GLY A 152 7.87 -6.44 -14.27
N PRO A 153 8.92 -7.07 -14.80
CA PRO A 153 10.16 -7.44 -14.10
C PRO A 153 10.92 -6.22 -13.56
N LEU A 154 11.61 -6.39 -12.43
CA LEU A 154 12.42 -5.33 -11.82
C LEU A 154 13.64 -5.02 -12.72
N PRO A 155 13.90 -3.74 -13.05
CA PRO A 155 15.06 -3.38 -13.86
C PRO A 155 16.38 -3.66 -13.14
N HIS A 156 17.32 -4.32 -13.80
CA HIS A 156 18.66 -4.61 -13.27
C HIS A 156 19.45 -3.34 -12.88
N SER A 157 19.07 -2.16 -13.40
CA SER A 157 19.62 -0.87 -12.96
C SER A 157 19.40 -0.57 -11.47
N LEU A 158 18.57 -1.34 -10.78
CA LEU A 158 18.35 -1.23 -9.33
C LEU A 158 19.38 -2.01 -8.51
N SER A 159 20.10 -2.98 -9.10
CA SER A 159 21.09 -3.79 -8.37
C SER A 159 22.18 -2.91 -7.76
N GLY A 160 22.59 -3.25 -6.54
CA GLY A 160 23.61 -2.53 -5.78
C GLY A 160 23.24 -1.10 -5.34
N ARG A 161 22.00 -0.62 -5.60
CA ARG A 161 21.61 0.74 -5.21
C ARG A 161 21.36 0.93 -3.72
N GLY A 162 21.34 -0.15 -2.94
CA GLY A 162 20.99 -0.08 -1.52
C GLY A 162 19.52 0.31 -1.33
N PRO A 163 19.19 0.97 -0.20
CA PRO A 163 17.85 1.47 0.06
C PRO A 163 17.43 2.58 -0.92
N VAL A 164 16.28 2.43 -1.56
CA VAL A 164 15.74 3.39 -2.53
C VAL A 164 14.24 3.61 -2.31
N PRO A 165 13.71 4.80 -2.67
CA PRO A 165 12.30 5.11 -2.49
C PRO A 165 11.40 4.28 -3.42
N VAL A 166 10.25 3.84 -2.91
CA VAL A 166 9.17 3.17 -3.62
C VAL A 166 7.94 4.07 -3.56
N VAL A 167 7.46 4.49 -4.73
CA VAL A 167 6.35 5.45 -4.84
C VAL A 167 5.33 4.97 -5.86
N LEU A 168 4.08 4.88 -5.42
CA LEU A 168 2.92 4.57 -6.25
C LEU A 168 2.20 5.86 -6.63
N THR A 169 1.80 5.99 -7.88
CA THR A 169 0.91 7.06 -8.36
C THR A 169 -0.33 6.43 -8.99
N VAL A 170 -1.52 6.86 -8.58
CA VAL A 170 -2.80 6.36 -9.11
C VAL A 170 -3.65 7.55 -9.54
N ASP A 171 -4.01 7.60 -10.82
CA ASP A 171 -4.77 8.71 -11.42
C ASP A 171 -4.18 10.10 -11.03
N GLY A 172 -2.85 10.22 -11.07
CA GLY A 172 -2.13 11.45 -10.73
C GLY A 172 -1.99 11.75 -9.23
N LYS A 173 -2.53 10.91 -8.34
CA LYS A 173 -2.33 11.04 -6.89
C LYS A 173 -1.16 10.18 -6.44
N VAL A 174 -0.22 10.79 -5.72
CA VAL A 174 1.00 10.14 -5.23
C VAL A 174 0.75 9.54 -3.84
N SER A 175 1.27 8.34 -3.59
CA SER A 175 1.26 7.70 -2.27
C SER A 175 2.29 8.30 -1.31
N ASN A 176 2.30 7.82 -0.07
CA ASN A 176 3.52 7.90 0.75
C ASN A 176 4.71 7.24 0.03
N SER A 177 5.92 7.71 0.33
CA SER A 177 7.16 7.12 -0.16
C SER A 177 7.70 6.15 0.88
N LEU A 178 7.84 4.88 0.50
CA LEU A 178 8.45 3.84 1.32
C LEU A 178 9.81 3.43 0.76
N THR A 179 10.43 2.40 1.31
CA THR A 179 11.78 1.96 0.95
C THR A 179 11.78 0.49 0.54
N ALA A 180 12.54 0.16 -0.49
CA ALA A 180 13.01 -1.19 -0.79
C ALA A 180 14.54 -1.16 -0.88
N GLN A 181 15.22 -2.27 -0.61
CA GLN A 181 16.68 -2.34 -0.65
C GLN A 181 17.14 -3.34 -1.70
N PHE A 182 18.15 -2.95 -2.49
CA PHE A 182 18.75 -3.78 -3.52
C PHE A 182 20.24 -3.97 -3.25
N LYS A 183 20.74 -5.19 -3.46
CA LYS A 183 22.17 -5.51 -3.37
C LYS A 183 22.76 -5.91 -4.72
#